data_AF-A0A941N9P5-F1
#
_entry.id   AF-A0A941N9P5-F1
#
_cell.length_a   1.000
_cell.length_b   1.000
_cell.length_c   1.000
_cell.angle_alpha   90.00
_cell.angle_beta   90.00
_cell.angle_gamma   90.00
#
_symmetry.space_group_name_H-M   'P 1'
#
loop_
_entity.id
_entity.type
_entity.pdbx_description
1 polymer ?
#
loop_
_entity_poly.entity_id
_entity_poly.type
_entity_poly.pdbx_seq_one_letter_code
_entity_poly.pdbx_strand_id
1 'polypeptide(L)'
;MLRRRCRLRFEDDTFPHAKRQSLLDADTDFCPPVWNAVMELGLAGLMVPESRGGSGLGVVDAALAAEALGQEAAPGAIVPHMLATYAIAQAAPDHVRDRWLDDLLAGRARATLAIDDAWLPEAWKSRRQDAAVDCTLPLVPGADVADLFVWACWAGSWCSPNATSRTSTFPE
;
A
#
# COMPACT_ATOMS: atom_id res chain seq x y z
N MET A 1 2.02 -21.44 -9.12
CA MET A 1 3.45 -21.45 -8.72
C MET A 1 3.72 -20.45 -7.57
N LEU A 2 3.18 -19.23 -7.64
CA LEU A 2 3.33 -18.18 -6.61
C LEU A 2 2.83 -18.60 -5.20
N ARG A 3 1.63 -19.18 -5.09
CA ARG A 3 1.07 -19.72 -3.84
C ARG A 3 2.02 -20.72 -3.14
N ARG A 4 2.70 -21.58 -3.92
CA ARG A 4 3.62 -22.61 -3.39
C ARG A 4 4.96 -22.00 -2.94
N ARG A 5 5.47 -20.97 -3.62
CA ARG A 5 6.72 -20.27 -3.24
C ARG A 5 6.56 -19.42 -1.99
N CYS A 6 5.44 -18.71 -1.84
CA CYS A 6 5.17 -17.95 -0.61
C CYS A 6 5.06 -18.90 0.58
N ARG A 7 4.26 -19.96 0.44
CA ARG A 7 4.06 -20.97 1.49
C ARG A 7 5.35 -21.65 1.96
N LEU A 8 6.21 -22.11 1.03
CA LEU A 8 7.47 -22.77 1.40
C LEU A 8 8.41 -21.87 2.21
N ARG A 9 8.40 -20.54 1.96
CA ARG A 9 9.23 -19.60 2.73
C ARG A 9 8.71 -19.38 4.15
N PHE A 10 7.40 -19.51 4.38
CA PHE A 10 6.81 -19.44 5.72
C PHE A 10 6.92 -20.77 6.47
N GLU A 11 6.94 -21.91 5.77
CA GLU A 11 7.09 -23.25 6.36
C GLU A 11 8.55 -23.57 6.78
N ASP A 12 9.58 -22.94 6.19
CA ASP A 12 11.01 -23.17 6.51
C ASP A 12 11.56 -22.22 7.61
N ASP A 13 11.15 -22.40 8.87
CA ASP A 13 11.71 -21.72 10.08
C ASP A 13 11.61 -20.17 10.16
N THR A 14 11.19 -19.48 9.10
CA THR A 14 11.24 -18.00 9.03
C THR A 14 10.16 -17.36 9.91
N PHE A 15 8.99 -17.99 10.06
CA PHE A 15 7.89 -17.44 10.84
C PHE A 15 6.96 -18.50 11.45
N PRO A 16 7.43 -19.22 12.48
CA PRO A 16 6.65 -20.27 13.13
C PRO A 16 5.43 -19.73 13.86
N HIS A 17 4.45 -20.60 14.12
CA HIS A 17 3.21 -20.24 14.82
C HIS A 17 3.42 -19.55 16.17
N ALA A 18 4.43 -19.97 16.95
CA ALA A 18 4.76 -19.30 18.22
C ALA A 18 5.20 -17.83 18.03
N LYS A 19 5.92 -17.54 16.94
CA LYS A 19 6.32 -16.16 16.60
C LYS A 19 5.11 -15.33 16.16
N ARG A 20 4.15 -15.93 15.44
CA ARG A 20 2.85 -15.31 15.12
C ARG A 20 2.10 -14.88 16.37
N GLN A 21 1.96 -15.80 17.32
CA GLN A 21 1.26 -15.51 18.57
C GLN A 21 1.94 -14.38 19.35
N SER A 22 3.28 -14.37 19.42
CA SER A 22 3.99 -13.29 20.12
C SER A 22 3.78 -11.89 19.54
N LEU A 23 3.38 -11.78 18.26
CA LEU A 23 3.04 -10.49 17.66
C LEU A 23 1.60 -10.05 17.97
N LEU A 24 0.69 -10.96 18.32
CA LEU A 24 -0.66 -10.60 18.76
C LEU A 24 -0.64 -9.82 20.08
N ASP A 25 0.32 -10.16 20.95
CA ASP A 25 0.52 -9.50 22.24
C ASP A 25 1.51 -8.31 22.16
N ALA A 26 2.06 -8.03 20.98
CA ALA A 26 3.01 -6.94 20.78
C ALA A 26 2.29 -5.64 20.35
N ASP A 27 2.88 -4.50 20.70
CA ASP A 27 2.39 -3.17 20.29
C ASP A 27 2.66 -2.85 18.80
N THR A 28 3.22 -3.79 18.05
CA THR A 28 3.50 -3.65 16.62
C THR A 28 3.25 -4.95 15.89
N ASP A 29 2.70 -4.83 14.68
CA ASP A 29 2.55 -5.93 13.75
C ASP A 29 3.75 -6.05 12.79
N PHE A 30 4.82 -5.27 12.96
CA PHE A 30 5.98 -5.28 12.07
C PHE A 30 7.04 -6.30 12.48
N CYS A 31 7.45 -7.14 11.53
CA CYS A 31 8.48 -8.16 11.72
C CYS A 31 9.57 -8.03 10.63
N PRO A 32 10.73 -7.41 10.93
CA PRO A 32 11.79 -7.18 9.94
C PRO A 32 12.27 -8.44 9.19
N PRO A 33 12.44 -9.61 9.83
CA PRO A 33 12.81 -10.83 9.11
C PRO A 33 11.78 -11.26 8.05
N VAL A 34 10.49 -11.18 8.38
CA VAL A 34 9.41 -11.50 7.43
C VAL A 34 9.36 -10.47 6.32
N TRP A 35 9.44 -9.18 6.68
CA TRP A 35 9.49 -8.09 5.70
C TRP A 35 10.61 -8.30 4.68
N ASN A 36 11.85 -8.49 5.15
CA ASN A 36 12.99 -8.68 4.25
C ASN A 36 12.81 -9.91 3.36
N ALA A 37 12.36 -11.04 3.90
CA ALA A 37 12.12 -12.25 3.12
C ALA A 37 11.05 -12.04 2.03
N VAL A 38 10.01 -11.26 2.31
CA VAL A 38 8.95 -10.91 1.35
C VAL A 38 9.49 -9.96 0.27
N MET A 39 10.28 -8.96 0.65
CA MET A 39 10.88 -8.01 -0.28
C MET A 39 11.88 -8.68 -1.22
N GLU A 40 12.69 -9.61 -0.72
CA GLU A 40 13.60 -10.45 -1.51
C GLU A 40 12.88 -11.31 -2.56
N LEU A 41 11.62 -11.68 -2.32
CA LEU A 41 10.79 -12.38 -3.30
C LEU A 41 10.29 -11.46 -4.44
N GLY A 42 10.54 -10.16 -4.36
CA GLY A 42 10.09 -9.16 -5.33
C GLY A 42 8.62 -8.76 -5.17
N LEU A 43 8.01 -9.04 -4.02
CA LEU A 43 6.57 -8.82 -3.78
C LEU A 43 6.17 -7.35 -3.89
N ALA A 44 7.04 -6.41 -3.49
CA ALA A 44 6.78 -4.97 -3.63
C ALA A 44 6.62 -4.52 -5.09
N GLY A 45 7.35 -5.17 -6.00
CA GLY A 45 7.39 -4.82 -7.42
C GLY A 45 6.47 -5.65 -8.31
N LEU A 46 5.57 -6.48 -7.74
CA LEU A 46 4.74 -7.39 -8.54
C LEU A 46 4.00 -6.68 -9.67
N MET A 47 3.28 -5.60 -9.34
CA MET A 47 2.48 -4.84 -10.32
C MET A 47 3.26 -3.75 -11.05
N VAL A 48 4.49 -3.47 -10.64
CA VAL A 48 5.31 -2.43 -11.26
C VAL A 48 5.84 -2.94 -12.60
N PRO A 49 5.77 -2.15 -13.69
CA PRO A 49 6.33 -2.56 -14.98
C PRO A 49 7.82 -2.92 -14.91
N GLU A 50 8.27 -3.85 -15.73
CA GLU A 50 9.68 -4.29 -15.78
C GLU A 50 10.62 -3.15 -16.17
N SER A 51 10.15 -2.22 -17.00
CA SER A 51 10.88 -0.98 -17.37
C SER A 51 11.18 -0.06 -16.18
N ARG A 52 10.53 -0.32 -15.04
CA ARG A 52 10.67 0.41 -13.77
C ARG A 52 11.16 -0.49 -12.64
N GLY A 53 11.79 -1.62 -12.97
CA GLY A 53 12.41 -2.53 -11.99
C GLY A 53 11.45 -3.51 -11.30
N GLY A 54 10.18 -3.58 -11.74
CA GLY A 54 9.21 -4.54 -11.23
C GLY A 54 9.12 -5.83 -12.04
N SER A 55 8.07 -6.62 -11.78
CA SER A 55 7.79 -7.89 -12.48
C SER A 55 6.74 -7.78 -13.58
N GLY A 56 6.06 -6.64 -13.71
CA GLY A 56 5.01 -6.43 -14.71
C GLY A 56 3.77 -7.32 -14.56
N LEU A 57 3.63 -8.00 -13.42
CA LEU A 57 2.52 -8.91 -13.16
C LEU A 57 1.22 -8.15 -12.85
N GLY A 58 0.09 -8.80 -13.04
CA GLY A 58 -1.22 -8.16 -12.93
C GLY A 58 -1.75 -8.12 -11.50
N VAL A 59 -2.91 -7.46 -11.35
CA VAL A 59 -3.70 -7.46 -10.10
C VAL A 59 -4.07 -8.88 -9.64
N VAL A 60 -4.22 -9.84 -10.56
CA VAL A 60 -4.53 -11.24 -10.24
C VAL A 60 -3.36 -11.89 -9.50
N ASP A 61 -2.12 -11.68 -9.95
CA ASP A 61 -0.93 -12.22 -9.28
C ASP A 61 -0.73 -11.56 -7.91
N ALA A 62 -0.97 -10.25 -7.82
CA ALA A 62 -0.97 -9.52 -6.57
C ALA A 62 -2.02 -10.05 -5.58
N ALA A 63 -3.23 -10.38 -6.05
CA ALA A 63 -4.28 -10.98 -5.21
C ALA A 63 -3.89 -12.37 -4.71
N LEU A 64 -3.27 -13.20 -5.57
CA LEU A 64 -2.77 -14.53 -5.17
C LEU A 64 -1.62 -14.44 -4.15
N ALA A 65 -0.76 -13.43 -4.27
CA ALA A 65 0.26 -13.14 -3.28
C ALA A 65 -0.36 -12.69 -1.94
N ALA A 66 -1.32 -11.77 -1.99
CA ALA A 66 -2.05 -11.30 -0.81
C ALA A 66 -2.77 -12.44 -0.08
N GLU A 67 -3.42 -13.34 -0.82
CA GLU A 67 -4.07 -14.53 -0.28
C GLU A 67 -3.05 -15.46 0.40
N ALA A 68 -1.90 -15.72 -0.22
CA ALA A 68 -0.87 -16.57 0.36
C ALA A 68 -0.26 -15.96 1.64
N LEU A 69 -0.06 -14.64 1.67
CA LEU A 69 0.38 -13.91 2.85
C LEU A 69 -0.68 -13.94 3.96
N GLY A 70 -1.95 -13.74 3.61
CA GLY A 70 -3.08 -13.78 4.54
C GLY A 70 -3.32 -15.16 5.14
N GLN A 71 -3.12 -16.23 4.35
CA GLN A 71 -3.22 -17.61 4.82
C GLN A 71 -2.25 -17.90 5.98
N GLU A 72 -1.09 -17.26 5.98
CA GLU A 72 -0.09 -17.39 7.04
C GLU A 72 -0.18 -16.30 8.10
N ALA A 73 -1.13 -15.36 7.99
CA ALA A 73 -1.19 -14.16 8.83
C ALA A 73 0.16 -13.43 8.86
N ALA A 74 0.74 -13.21 7.68
CA ALA A 74 2.04 -12.55 7.54
C ALA A 74 1.99 -11.13 8.15
N PRO A 75 2.91 -10.80 9.07
CA PRO A 75 2.98 -9.50 9.74
C PRO A 75 3.37 -8.37 8.79
N GLY A 76 2.89 -7.17 9.12
CA GLY A 76 3.21 -5.92 8.46
C GLY A 76 2.31 -5.58 7.27
N ALA A 77 2.31 -4.30 6.91
CA ALA A 77 1.49 -3.72 5.85
C ALA A 77 2.01 -4.02 4.43
N ILE A 78 2.27 -5.30 4.12
CA ILE A 78 2.84 -5.73 2.82
C ILE A 78 1.91 -5.41 1.65
N VAL A 79 0.61 -5.68 1.78
CA VAL A 79 -0.36 -5.41 0.71
C VAL A 79 -0.54 -3.90 0.47
N PRO A 80 -0.76 -3.06 1.50
CA PRO A 80 -0.73 -1.60 1.36
C PRO A 80 0.57 -1.10 0.73
N HIS A 81 1.72 -1.66 1.11
CA HIS A 81 3.01 -1.32 0.54
C HIS A 81 3.08 -1.62 -0.96
N MET A 82 2.71 -2.83 -1.38
CA MET A 82 2.68 -3.22 -2.79
C MET A 82 1.80 -2.28 -3.63
N LEU A 83 0.63 -1.88 -3.09
CA LEU A 83 -0.26 -0.94 -3.75
C LEU A 83 0.31 0.49 -3.80
N ALA A 84 0.93 0.95 -2.72
CA ALA A 84 1.55 2.27 -2.65
C ALA A 84 2.74 2.37 -3.63
N THR A 85 3.60 1.35 -3.68
CA THR A 85 4.72 1.24 -4.63
C THR A 85 4.22 1.26 -6.07
N TYR A 86 3.13 0.54 -6.37
CA TYR A 86 2.49 0.59 -7.68
C TYR A 86 1.93 1.99 -8.02
N ALA A 87 1.24 2.64 -7.08
CA ALA A 87 0.72 3.99 -7.28
C ALA A 87 1.84 5.01 -7.57
N ILE A 88 2.96 4.90 -6.85
CA ILE A 88 4.14 5.76 -7.07
C ILE A 88 4.76 5.50 -8.44
N ALA A 89 4.95 4.23 -8.79
CA ALA A 89 5.48 3.87 -10.10
C ALA A 89 4.61 4.47 -11.21
N GLN A 90 3.28 4.36 -11.11
CA GLN A 90 2.35 4.75 -12.18
C GLN A 90 2.08 6.24 -12.28
N ALA A 91 1.90 6.93 -11.15
CA ALA A 91 1.27 8.25 -11.13
C ALA A 91 2.09 9.34 -10.42
N ALA A 92 3.15 8.99 -9.69
CA ALA A 92 3.95 10.01 -9.02
C ALA A 92 4.75 10.86 -10.03
N PRO A 93 5.00 12.15 -9.72
CA PRO A 93 5.95 12.97 -10.46
C PRO A 93 7.33 12.31 -10.51
N ASP A 94 8.10 12.56 -11.58
CA ASP A 94 9.38 11.87 -11.79
C ASP A 94 10.36 12.05 -10.63
N HIS A 95 10.48 13.26 -10.06
CA HIS A 95 11.34 13.51 -8.89
C HIS A 95 10.96 12.70 -7.64
N VAL A 96 9.68 12.33 -7.47
CA VAL A 96 9.23 11.46 -6.37
C VAL A 96 9.58 10.01 -6.71
N ARG A 97 9.32 9.60 -7.96
CA ARG A 97 9.59 8.25 -8.42
C ARG A 97 11.09 7.93 -8.36
N ASP A 98 11.94 8.80 -8.90
CA ASP A 98 13.39 8.64 -8.95
C ASP A 98 14.01 8.60 -7.55
N ARG A 99 13.39 9.28 -6.58
CA ARG A 99 13.85 9.28 -5.20
C ARG A 99 13.49 7.99 -4.44
N TRP A 100 12.28 7.47 -4.65
CA TRP A 100 11.71 6.48 -3.73
C TRP A 100 11.53 5.09 -4.33
N LEU A 101 11.36 4.97 -5.65
CA LEU A 101 10.90 3.71 -6.24
C LEU A 101 11.88 2.56 -5.98
N ASP A 102 13.18 2.78 -6.15
CA ASP A 102 14.19 1.74 -5.93
C ASP A 102 14.26 1.29 -4.45
N ASP A 103 14.07 2.21 -3.51
CA ASP A 103 14.05 1.90 -2.08
C ASP A 103 12.78 1.16 -1.67
N LEU A 104 11.65 1.49 -2.30
CA LEU A 104 10.38 0.80 -2.09
C LEU A 104 10.42 -0.62 -2.67
N LEU A 105 10.92 -0.79 -3.89
CA LEU A 105 11.08 -2.10 -4.52
C LEU A 105 11.99 -3.03 -3.72
N ALA A 106 13.04 -2.48 -3.11
CA ALA A 106 13.96 -3.23 -2.25
C ALA A 106 13.48 -3.37 -0.78
N GLY A 107 12.38 -2.72 -0.40
CA GLY A 107 11.89 -2.70 0.97
C GLY A 107 12.76 -1.93 1.97
N ARG A 108 13.68 -1.07 1.50
CA ARG A 108 14.49 -0.15 2.34
C ARG A 108 13.66 1.02 2.85
N ALA A 109 12.65 1.42 2.09
CA ALA A 109 11.60 2.34 2.51
C ALA A 109 10.25 1.63 2.54
N ARG A 110 9.37 2.05 3.44
CA ARG A 110 8.03 1.50 3.63
C ARG A 110 7.00 2.57 3.28
N ALA A 111 6.28 2.35 2.19
CA ALA A 111 5.09 3.13 1.88
C ALA A 111 3.80 2.45 2.36
N THR A 112 2.78 3.24 2.67
CA THR A 112 1.41 2.76 2.87
C THR A 112 0.39 3.66 2.16
N LEU A 113 -0.84 3.17 2.03
CA LEU A 113 -1.97 3.93 1.50
C LEU A 113 -2.76 4.58 2.64
N ALA A 114 -2.87 5.91 2.58
CA ALA A 114 -3.70 6.69 3.49
C ALA A 114 -4.94 7.16 2.72
N ILE A 115 -6.02 6.36 2.79
CA ILE A 115 -7.28 6.60 2.09
C ILE A 115 -8.36 6.87 3.13
N ASP A 116 -9.25 7.81 2.83
CA ASP A 116 -10.42 8.14 3.65
C ASP A 116 -11.36 6.93 3.79
N ASP A 117 -12.02 6.80 4.93
CA ASP A 117 -12.88 5.66 5.26
C ASP A 117 -14.24 5.71 4.55
N ALA A 118 -14.58 6.86 3.97
CA ALA A 118 -15.74 7.01 3.13
C ALA A 118 -15.58 6.25 1.79
N TRP A 119 -16.60 5.46 1.45
CA TRP A 119 -16.64 4.65 0.23
C TRP A 119 -16.54 5.46 -1.07
N LEU A 120 -17.03 6.71 -1.04
CA LEU A 120 -17.10 7.58 -2.21
C LEU A 120 -16.16 8.78 -2.03
N PRO A 121 -15.33 9.11 -3.04
CA PRO A 121 -14.39 10.23 -2.97
C PRO A 121 -15.04 11.56 -2.60
N GLU A 122 -16.28 11.81 -3.01
CA GLU A 122 -17.00 13.06 -2.74
C GLU A 122 -17.24 13.27 -1.24
N ALA A 123 -17.39 12.17 -0.49
CA ALA A 123 -17.61 12.16 0.95
C ALA A 123 -16.30 12.19 1.76
N TRP A 124 -15.14 12.12 1.10
CA TRP A 124 -13.85 12.21 1.78
C TRP A 124 -13.75 13.56 2.48
N LYS A 125 -13.15 13.59 3.66
CA LYS A 125 -12.87 14.82 4.40
C LYS A 125 -11.53 15.41 3.99
N SER A 126 -10.67 14.55 3.46
CA SER A 126 -9.36 14.89 2.95
C SER A 126 -9.50 15.85 1.74
N ARG A 127 -8.95 17.06 1.88
CA ARG A 127 -8.96 18.12 0.85
C ARG A 127 -7.54 18.63 0.68
N ARG A 128 -7.11 18.78 -0.57
CA ARG A 128 -5.82 19.42 -0.86
C ARG A 128 -5.95 20.93 -0.65
N GLN A 129 -5.14 21.49 0.24
CA GLN A 129 -4.98 22.94 0.39
C GLN A 129 -3.54 23.29 -0.05
N ASP A 130 -3.36 23.64 -1.32
CA ASP A 130 -2.04 23.93 -1.92
C ASP A 130 -1.01 22.80 -1.75
N ALA A 131 0.03 23.04 -0.92
CA ALA A 131 1.09 22.11 -0.58
C ALA A 131 0.92 21.46 0.80
N ALA A 132 -0.12 21.85 1.56
CA ALA A 132 -0.41 21.34 2.89
C ALA A 132 -1.72 20.54 2.90
N VAL A 133 -1.78 19.60 3.82
CA VAL A 133 -2.95 18.73 4.00
C VAL A 133 -3.23 18.69 5.49
N ASP A 134 -4.44 19.08 5.87
CA ASP A 134 -4.94 18.93 7.22
C ASP A 134 -6.09 17.92 7.20
N CYS A 135 -5.81 16.69 7.63
CA CYS A 135 -6.84 15.66 7.80
C CYS A 135 -6.40 14.60 8.81
N THR A 136 -7.39 14.02 9.48
CA THR A 136 -7.20 12.84 10.34
C THR A 136 -7.76 11.63 9.62
N LEU A 137 -6.89 10.66 9.33
CA LEU A 137 -7.26 9.37 8.73
C LEU A 137 -7.09 8.27 9.77
N PRO A 138 -8.18 7.65 10.25
CA PRO A 138 -8.09 6.53 11.19
C PRO A 138 -7.64 5.26 10.46
N LEU A 139 -7.03 4.33 11.22
CA LEU A 139 -6.78 2.94 10.78
C LEU A 139 -5.93 2.79 9.51
N VAL A 140 -4.97 3.69 9.28
CA VAL A 140 -4.01 3.57 8.19
C VAL A 140 -3.07 2.37 8.46
N PRO A 141 -3.09 1.31 7.64
CA PRO A 141 -2.30 0.11 7.93
C PRO A 141 -0.79 0.38 7.92
N GLY A 142 -0.08 -0.07 8.95
CA GLY A 142 1.38 0.09 9.09
C GLY A 142 1.83 1.55 9.19
N ALA A 143 0.97 2.48 9.59
CA ALA A 143 1.31 3.90 9.72
C ALA A 143 2.40 4.16 10.78
N ASP A 144 2.49 3.31 11.80
CA ASP A 144 3.52 3.34 12.85
C ASP A 144 4.93 3.10 12.32
N VAL A 145 5.06 2.40 11.19
CA VAL A 145 6.35 2.03 10.57
C VAL A 145 6.55 2.59 9.17
N ALA A 146 5.59 3.32 8.61
CA ALA A 146 5.68 3.88 7.27
C ALA A 146 6.63 5.08 7.21
N ASP A 147 7.52 5.07 6.20
CA ASP A 147 8.39 6.19 5.86
C ASP A 147 7.71 7.15 4.87
N LEU A 148 6.70 6.66 4.14
CA LEU A 148 5.96 7.41 3.12
C LEU A 148 4.46 7.06 3.14
N PHE A 149 3.63 8.09 2.99
CA PHE A 149 2.19 7.93 2.86
C PHE A 149 1.77 8.33 1.44
N VAL A 150 1.16 7.40 0.71
CA VAL A 150 0.43 7.71 -0.52
C VAL A 150 -0.99 8.06 -0.11
N TRP A 151 -1.26 9.36 -0.09
CA TRP A 151 -2.53 9.90 0.35
C TRP A 151 -3.46 10.16 -0.83
N ALA A 152 -4.71 9.72 -0.69
CA ALA A 152 -5.75 9.99 -1.67
C ALA A 152 -6.63 11.15 -1.18
N CYS A 153 -6.88 12.11 -2.08
CA CYS A 153 -7.75 13.25 -1.80
C CYS A 153 -8.70 13.57 -2.94
N TRP A 154 -9.84 14.15 -2.58
CA TRP A 154 -10.78 14.63 -3.58
C TRP A 154 -10.37 16.03 -4.04
N ALA A 155 -10.04 16.15 -5.32
CA ALA A 155 -9.59 17.39 -5.95
C ALA A 155 -10.72 18.23 -6.59
N GLY A 156 -11.97 17.77 -6.49
CA GLY A 156 -13.11 18.43 -7.12
C GLY A 156 -13.38 17.96 -8.56
N SER A 157 -14.65 17.69 -8.83
CA SER A 157 -15.27 17.29 -10.12
C SER A 157 -14.77 15.99 -10.76
N TRP A 158 -15.59 14.94 -10.64
CA TRP A 158 -15.67 13.90 -11.65
C TRP A 158 -16.42 14.47 -12.86
N CYS A 159 -15.75 14.64 -14.00
CA CYS A 159 -16.45 14.86 -15.26
C CYS A 159 -17.13 13.55 -15.66
N SER A 160 -18.30 13.26 -15.09
CA SER A 160 -19.23 12.35 -15.75
C SER A 160 -19.60 12.95 -17.11
N PRO A 161 -19.55 12.19 -18.22
CA PRO A 161 -19.96 12.69 -19.53
C PRO A 161 -21.40 13.22 -19.60
N ASN A 162 -22.21 13.04 -18.55
CA ASN A 162 -23.63 13.40 -18.51
C ASN A 162 -24.08 14.17 -17.25
N ALA A 163 -23.17 14.70 -16.42
CA ALA A 163 -23.59 15.46 -15.24
C ALA A 163 -23.83 16.94 -15.57
N THR A 164 -25.08 17.29 -15.86
CA THR A 164 -25.57 18.68 -15.86
C THR A 164 -25.31 19.27 -14.48
N SER A 165 -24.46 20.30 -14.41
CA SER A 165 -24.02 20.93 -13.17
C SER A 165 -25.20 21.55 -12.41
N ARG A 166 -25.38 21.13 -11.15
CA ARG A 166 -26.09 21.92 -10.14
C ARG A 166 -25.16 22.16 -8.97
N THR A 167 -24.61 23.37 -8.91
CA THR A 167 -23.93 23.90 -7.74
C THR A 167 -25.00 24.52 -6.84
N SER A 168 -25.26 23.93 -5.68
CA SER A 168 -25.96 24.62 -4.60
C SER A 168 -24.93 25.01 -3.54
N THR A 169 -24.61 26.30 -3.48
CA THR A 169 -23.95 26.92 -2.34
C THR A 169 -24.95 27.00 -1.19
N PHE A 170 -24.52 26.63 0.02
CA PHE A 170 -25.21 26.99 1.26
C PHE A 170 -24.29 27.86 2.12
N PRO A 171 -24.82 28.93 2.76
CA PRO A 171 -24.02 29.93 3.47
C PRO A 171 -23.74 29.53 4.93
N GLU A 172 -22.61 30.08 5.41
CA GLU A 172 -21.99 30.18 6.76
C GLU A 172 -22.33 29.16 7.85
#